data_AF-A0A5C6CUW2-F1
#
_entry.id   AF-A0A5C6CUW2-F1
#
_cell.length_a   1.000
_cell.length_b   1.000
_cell.length_c   1.000
_cell.angle_alpha   90.00
_cell.angle_beta   90.00
_cell.angle_gamma   90.00
#
_symmetry.space_group_name_H-M   'P 1'
#
loop_
_entity.id
_entity.type
_entity.pdbx_description
1 polymer ?
#
loop_
_entity_poly.entity_id
_entity_poly.type
_entity_poly.pdbx_seq_one_letter_code
_entity_poly.pdbx_strand_id
1 'polypeptide(L)'
;MDVQIEPKMAITGFLDLPEIEKIRLDFLITYESNEFYIRCLDFGIMSCGKNINECKVNIQEAILIYLEDLPEGHSLFNPSPSKYWQIFSELRCQSEQKDGREISFKERKAIEAVLQRKDGVVLQYA
;
A
#
# COMPACT_ATOMS: atom_id res chain seq x y z
N MET A 1 19.23 10.34 17.23
CA MET A 1 19.35 10.95 15.88
C MET A 1 18.04 10.67 15.18
N ASP A 2 17.24 11.70 14.89
CA ASP A 2 16.04 11.52 14.07
C ASP A 2 16.47 11.29 12.63
N VAL A 3 16.23 10.07 12.13
CA VAL A 3 16.43 9.78 10.70
C VAL A 3 15.37 10.56 9.94
N GLN A 4 15.81 11.48 9.09
CA GLN A 4 14.91 12.20 8.20
C GLN A 4 14.42 11.22 7.13
N ILE A 5 13.11 10.99 7.14
CA ILE A 5 12.42 10.13 6.18
C ILE A 5 11.86 11.01 5.09
N GLU A 6 12.41 10.92 3.87
CA GLU A 6 11.87 11.64 2.72
C GLU A 6 10.96 10.72 1.90
N PRO A 7 9.63 10.94 1.86
CA PRO A 7 8.72 10.12 1.08
C PRO A 7 8.96 10.33 -0.42
N LYS A 8 9.07 9.24 -1.19
CA LYS A 8 9.29 9.31 -2.65
C LYS A 8 8.12 8.76 -3.45
N MET A 9 7.57 7.62 -3.05
CA MET A 9 6.53 6.96 -3.84
C MET A 9 5.70 6.00 -2.99
N ALA A 10 4.40 5.95 -3.26
CA ALA A 10 3.50 4.90 -2.81
C ALA A 10 3.11 4.06 -4.01
N ILE A 11 3.33 2.75 -3.95
CA ILE A 11 2.97 1.82 -5.03
C ILE A 11 2.18 0.65 -4.47
N THR A 12 1.31 0.08 -5.31
CA THR A 12 0.62 -1.16 -5.03
C THR A 12 1.12 -2.22 -5.99
N GLY A 13 1.48 -3.38 -5.47
CA GLY A 13 1.86 -4.57 -6.23
C GLY A 13 0.94 -5.75 -5.93
N PHE A 14 1.19 -6.87 -6.60
CA PHE A 14 0.47 -8.11 -6.39
C PHE A 14 1.46 -9.25 -6.27
N LEU A 15 1.27 -10.10 -5.26
CA LEU A 15 1.94 -11.37 -5.09
C LEU A 15 1.00 -12.45 -5.62
N ASP A 16 1.45 -13.21 -6.62
CA ASP A 16 0.68 -14.30 -7.21
C ASP A 16 1.05 -15.61 -6.51
N LEU A 17 0.11 -16.17 -5.75
CA LEU A 17 0.25 -17.46 -5.09
C LEU A 17 -0.69 -18.47 -5.77
N PRO A 18 -0.15 -19.51 -6.44
CA PRO A 18 -0.95 -20.42 -7.27
C PRO A 18 -2.15 -21.07 -6.55
N GLU A 19 -2.10 -21.21 -5.23
CA GLU A 19 -3.11 -21.92 -4.44
C GLU A 19 -4.06 -21.00 -3.65
N ILE A 20 -3.72 -19.71 -3.51
CA ILE A 20 -4.42 -18.77 -2.60
C ILE A 20 -5.03 -17.58 -3.37
N GLU A 21 -4.69 -17.41 -4.65
CA GLU A 21 -4.97 -16.23 -5.48
C GLU A 21 -3.97 -15.07 -5.27
N LYS A 22 -4.22 -13.96 -5.97
CA LYS A 22 -3.38 -12.77 -5.96
C LYS A 22 -3.60 -11.97 -4.69
N ILE A 23 -2.54 -11.82 -3.90
CA ILE A 23 -2.51 -10.95 -2.74
C ILE A 23 -2.07 -9.55 -3.17
N ARG A 24 -2.89 -8.54 -2.90
CA ARG A 24 -2.49 -7.15 -3.09
C ARG A 24 -1.54 -6.75 -1.95
N LEU A 25 -0.41 -6.13 -2.31
CA LEU A 25 0.58 -5.62 -1.36
C LEU A 25 0.81 -4.13 -1.60
N ASP A 26 0.85 -3.35 -0.53
CA ASP A 26 1.12 -1.92 -0.56
C ASP A 26 2.56 -1.65 -0.14
N PHE A 27 3.27 -0.84 -0.93
CA PHE A 27 4.67 -0.54 -0.72
C PHE A 27 4.91 0.97 -0.61
N LEU A 28 5.80 1.33 0.32
CA LEU A 28 6.29 2.68 0.48
C LEU A 28 7.77 2.75 0.11
N ILE A 29 8.10 3.68 -0.79
CA ILE A 29 9.48 4.02 -1.12
C ILE A 29 9.83 5.37 -0.49
N THR A 30 10.94 5.40 0.23
CA THR A 30 11.50 6.59 0.87
C THR A 30 12.97 6.74 0.51
N TYR A 31 13.52 7.93 0.75
CA TYR A 31 14.94 8.19 0.70
C TYR A 31 15.40 8.60 2.09
N GLU A 32 16.33 7.84 2.66
CA GLU A 32 16.80 7.98 4.04
C GLU A 32 18.29 7.64 4.06
N SER A 33 19.10 8.37 4.84
CA SER A 33 20.53 8.04 5.01
C SER A 33 21.31 7.86 3.68
N ASN A 34 20.98 8.67 2.67
CA ASN A 34 21.53 8.65 1.31
C ASN A 34 21.21 7.40 0.46
N GLU A 35 20.25 6.57 0.87
CA GLU A 35 19.81 5.39 0.12
C GLU A 35 18.30 5.37 -0.10
N PHE A 36 17.86 4.64 -1.12
CA PHE A 36 16.44 4.35 -1.29
C PHE A 36 16.08 3.15 -0.44
N TYR A 37 14.94 3.26 0.25
CA TYR A 37 14.34 2.18 1.00
C TYR A 37 12.98 1.87 0.40
N ILE A 38 12.64 0.59 0.34
CA ILE A 38 11.30 0.11 0.00
C ILE A 38 10.80 -0.76 1.14
N ARG A 39 9.54 -0.55 1.53
CA ARG A 39 8.88 -1.28 2.61
C ARG A 39 7.62 -1.92 2.08
N CYS A 40 7.49 -3.24 2.26
CA CYS A 40 6.22 -3.94 2.12
C CYS A 40 5.41 -3.69 3.40
N LEU A 41 4.35 -2.89 3.30
CA LEU A 41 3.63 -2.42 4.47
C LEU A 41 2.81 -3.53 5.12
N ASP A 42 2.34 -4.49 4.35
CA ASP A 42 1.51 -5.60 4.83
C ASP A 42 2.32 -6.67 5.59
N PHE A 43 3.57 -6.91 5.19
CA PHE A 43 4.44 -7.94 5.78
C PHE A 43 5.52 -7.39 6.73
N GLY A 44 5.66 -6.06 6.80
CA GLY A 44 6.65 -5.46 7.70
C GLY A 44 8.10 -5.66 7.24
N ILE A 45 8.28 -6.03 5.97
CA ILE A 45 9.59 -6.30 5.35
C ILE A 45 10.13 -5.02 4.74
N MET A 46 11.44 -4.82 4.82
CA MET A 46 12.11 -3.73 4.14
C MET A 46 13.35 -4.21 3.38
N SER A 47 13.70 -3.47 2.34
CA SER A 47 14.96 -3.61 1.62
C SER A 47 15.44 -2.23 1.17
N CYS A 48 16.71 -2.12 0.76
CA CYS A 48 17.29 -0.88 0.26
C CYS A 48 18.03 -1.09 -1.06
N GLY A 49 18.37 0.02 -1.72
CA GLY A 49 19.14 0.02 -2.96
C GLY A 49 19.59 1.43 -3.33
N LYS A 50 20.49 1.54 -4.31
CA LYS A 50 21.01 2.82 -4.81
C LYS A 50 19.99 3.59 -5.64
N ASN A 51 18.99 2.88 -6.15
CA ASN A 51 17.90 3.45 -6.93
C ASN A 51 16.61 2.64 -6.73
N ILE A 52 15.49 3.19 -7.22
CA ILE A 52 14.15 2.60 -7.08
C ILE A 52 14.04 1.22 -7.75
N ASN A 53 14.71 0.99 -8.88
CA ASN A 53 14.62 -0.31 -9.58
C ASN A 53 15.33 -1.40 -8.79
N GLU A 54 16.51 -1.09 -8.24
CA GLU A 54 17.25 -1.98 -7.35
C GLU A 54 16.42 -2.32 -6.10
N CYS A 55 15.78 -1.33 -5.48
CA CYS A 55 14.85 -1.57 -4.38
C CYS A 55 13.75 -2.57 -4.75
N LYS A 56 13.12 -2.41 -5.93
CA LYS A 56 12.05 -3.31 -6.39
C LYS A 56 12.52 -4.75 -6.60
N VAL A 57 13.75 -4.96 -7.07
CA VAL A 57 14.33 -6.30 -7.17
C VAL A 57 14.60 -6.85 -5.78
N ASN A 58 15.28 -6.09 -4.93
CA ASN A 58 15.70 -6.56 -3.61
C ASN A 58 14.51 -6.84 -2.67
N ILE A 59 13.39 -6.12 -2.79
CA ILE A 59 12.19 -6.42 -1.99
C ILE A 59 11.49 -7.69 -2.44
N GLN A 60 11.58 -8.06 -3.71
CA GLN A 60 11.02 -9.33 -4.21
C GLN A 60 11.75 -10.50 -3.57
N GLU A 61 13.08 -10.46 -3.56
CA GLU A 61 13.92 -11.46 -2.88
C GLU A 61 13.62 -11.53 -1.38
N ALA A 62 13.51 -10.38 -0.71
CA ALA A 62 13.19 -10.32 0.71
C ALA A 62 11.80 -10.89 1.04
N ILE A 63 10.81 -10.69 0.17
CA ILE A 63 9.48 -11.31 0.31
C ILE A 63 9.58 -12.82 0.17
N LEU A 64 10.32 -13.33 -0.82
CA LEU A 64 10.47 -14.78 -1.01
C LEU A 64 11.11 -15.43 0.21
N ILE A 65 12.20 -14.85 0.74
CA ILE A 65 12.86 -15.33 1.96
C ILE A 65 11.88 -15.34 3.14
N TYR A 66 11.09 -14.26 3.31
CA TYR A 66 10.08 -14.20 4.37
C TYR A 66 9.03 -15.30 4.26
N LEU A 67 8.57 -15.62 3.04
CA LEU A 67 7.60 -16.68 2.81
C LEU A 67 8.19 -18.08 3.07
N GLU A 68 9.47 -18.29 2.73
CA GLU A 68 10.20 -19.53 3.00
C GLU A 68 10.45 -19.74 4.50
N ASP A 69 10.74 -18.67 5.23
CA ASP A 69 11.00 -18.68 6.67
C ASP A 69 9.73 -18.67 7.53
N LEU A 70 8.53 -18.52 6.93
CA LEU A 70 7.28 -18.42 7.66
C LEU A 70 6.93 -19.77 8.31
N PRO A 71 6.86 -19.85 9.65
CA PRO A 71 6.51 -21.10 10.31
C PRO A 71 5.04 -21.46 10.06
N GLU A 72 4.76 -22.76 9.99
CA GLU A 72 3.40 -23.25 9.79
C GLU A 72 2.47 -22.75 10.91
N GLY A 73 1.29 -22.26 10.53
CA GLY A 73 0.30 -21.70 11.46
C GLY A 73 0.53 -20.25 11.89
N HIS A 74 1.59 -19.58 11.41
CA HIS A 74 1.77 -18.15 11.63
C HIS A 74 1.01 -17.29 10.62
N SER A 75 0.63 -16.09 11.06
CA SER A 75 0.03 -15.08 10.18
C SER A 75 1.03 -14.60 9.15
N LEU A 76 0.62 -14.63 7.87
CA LEU A 76 1.35 -14.01 6.76
C LEU A 76 1.46 -12.49 6.92
N PHE A 77 0.48 -11.86 7.56
CA PHE A 77 0.43 -10.41 7.73
C PHE A 77 1.11 -10.00 9.03
N ASN A 78 2.07 -9.10 8.90
CA ASN A 78 2.79 -8.47 10.00
C ASN A 78 3.01 -6.98 9.65
N PRO A 79 1.97 -6.15 9.82
CA PRO A 79 1.97 -4.83 9.24
C PRO A 79 3.08 -3.94 9.79
N SER A 80 3.66 -3.13 8.90
CA SER A 80 4.63 -2.09 9.24
C SER A 80 4.06 -1.11 10.29
N PRO A 81 4.93 -0.45 11.09
CA PRO A 81 4.52 0.60 12.02
C PRO A 81 3.63 1.67 11.37
N SER A 82 2.62 2.16 12.11
CA SER A 82 1.59 3.08 11.60
C SER A 82 2.14 4.35 10.95
N LYS A 83 3.33 4.82 11.36
CA LYS A 83 4.00 5.97 10.76
C LYS A 83 4.18 5.80 9.23
N TYR A 84 4.53 4.59 8.76
CA TYR A 84 4.72 4.35 7.34
C TYR A 84 3.39 4.29 6.57
N TRP A 85 2.35 3.73 7.21
CA TRP A 85 0.99 3.75 6.66
C TRP A 85 0.44 5.17 6.50
N GLN A 86 0.74 6.07 7.45
CA GLN A 86 0.37 7.48 7.35
C GLN A 86 1.03 8.14 6.12
N ILE A 87 2.35 7.98 5.99
CA ILE A 87 3.11 8.52 4.84
C ILE A 87 2.57 7.97 3.51
N PHE A 88 2.31 6.66 3.44
CA PHE A 88 1.75 6.01 2.27
C PHE A 88 0.38 6.59 1.89
N SER A 89 -0.50 6.74 2.87
CA SER A 89 -1.86 7.26 2.66
C SER A 89 -1.84 8.71 2.18
N GLU A 90 -0.96 9.53 2.75
CA GLU A 90 -0.75 10.91 2.33
C GLU A 90 -0.27 11.00 0.87
N LEU A 91 0.73 10.19 0.49
CA LEU A 91 1.22 10.13 -0.88
C LEU A 91 0.14 9.70 -1.88
N ARG A 92 -0.66 8.69 -1.54
CA ARG A 92 -1.76 8.24 -2.39
C ARG A 92 -2.84 9.29 -2.56
N CYS A 93 -3.23 9.96 -1.49
CA CYS A 93 -4.21 11.05 -1.54
C CYS A 93 -3.72 12.18 -2.47
N GLN A 94 -2.44 12.54 -2.38
CA GLN A 94 -1.85 13.54 -3.27
C GLN A 94 -1.81 13.09 -4.74
N SER A 95 -1.52 11.81 -5.03
CA SER A 95 -1.56 11.30 -6.40
C SER A 95 -2.98 11.29 -6.96
N GLU A 96 -3.97 10.89 -6.16
CA GLU A 96 -5.37 10.79 -6.58
C GLU A 96 -6.02 12.16 -6.78
N GLN A 97 -5.61 13.18 -6.01
CA GLN A 97 -6.01 14.56 -6.28
C GLN A 97 -5.47 15.10 -7.61
N LYS A 98 -4.31 14.62 -8.06
CA LYS A 98 -3.73 14.98 -9.37
C LYS A 98 -4.38 14.23 -10.52
N ASP A 99 -4.80 12.97 -10.27
CA ASP A 99 -5.49 12.10 -11.23
C ASP A 99 -7.03 12.21 -11.15
N GLY A 100 -7.54 13.17 -10.37
CA GLY A 100 -8.95 13.27 -10.01
C GLY A 100 -9.86 13.23 -11.23
N ARG A 101 -10.52 12.08 -11.45
CA ARG A 101 -11.67 12.00 -12.35
C ARG A 101 -12.74 12.91 -11.78
N GLU A 102 -13.15 13.91 -12.55
CA GLU A 102 -14.34 14.67 -12.22
C GLU A 102 -15.51 13.71 -12.07
N ILE A 103 -16.18 13.75 -10.92
CA ILE A 103 -17.39 12.99 -10.67
C ILE A 103 -18.39 13.37 -11.76
N SER A 104 -18.79 12.40 -12.57
CA SER A 104 -19.73 12.63 -13.65
C SER A 104 -21.08 13.11 -13.09
N PHE A 105 -21.85 13.81 -13.92
CA PHE A 105 -23.18 14.27 -13.54
C PHE A 105 -24.09 13.12 -13.05
N LYS A 106 -23.96 11.93 -13.63
CA LYS A 106 -24.72 10.75 -13.23
C LYS A 106 -24.34 10.26 -11.83
N GLU A 107 -23.04 10.23 -11.53
CA GLU A 107 -22.53 9.84 -10.21
C GLU A 107 -22.95 10.85 -9.14
N ARG A 108 -22.84 12.16 -9.40
CA ARG A 108 -23.35 13.20 -8.49
C ARG A 108 -24.83 13.04 -8.19
N LYS A 109 -25.65 12.87 -9.22
CA LYS A 109 -27.11 12.69 -9.05
C LYS A 109 -27.45 11.41 -8.27
N ALA A 110 -26.69 10.33 -8.48
CA ALA A 110 -26.85 9.09 -7.72
C ALA A 110 -26.49 9.29 -6.23
N ILE A 111 -25.39 10.00 -5.93
CA ILE A 111 -24.98 10.33 -4.56
C ILE A 111 -26.04 11.19 -3.87
N GLU A 112 -26.53 12.26 -4.53
CA GLU A 112 -27.58 13.13 -3.99
C GLU A 112 -28.87 12.35 -3.70
N ALA A 113 -29.27 11.44 -4.59
CA ALA A 113 -30.45 10.60 -4.39
C ALA A 113 -30.30 9.65 -3.19
N VAL A 114 -29.08 9.19 -2.90
CA VAL A 114 -28.79 8.37 -1.71
C VAL A 114 -28.79 9.22 -0.44
N LEU A 115 -28.17 10.41 -0.45
CA LEU A 115 -28.12 11.32 0.70
C LEU A 115 -29.50 11.86 1.10
N GLN A 116 -30.44 11.96 0.16
CA GLN A 116 -31.82 12.40 0.43
C GLN A 116 -32.74 11.29 0.95
N ARG A 117 -32.31 10.01 0.93
CA ARG A 117 -33.10 8.92 1.51
C ARG A 117 -33.01 8.98 3.04
N LYS A 118 -34.18 8.95 3.70
CA LYS A 118 -34.30 8.83 5.16
C LYS A 118 -34.01 7.41 5.65
N ASP A 119 -34.25 6.42 4.79
CA ASP A 119 -33.85 5.03 5.02
C ASP A 119 -32.35 4.94 4.71
N GLY A 120 -31.51 4.82 5.73
CA GLY A 120 -30.05 4.92 5.62
C GLY A 120 -29.42 3.99 4.58
N VAL A 121 -28.14 4.23 4.28
CA VAL A 121 -27.37 3.42 3.34
C VAL A 121 -27.13 2.03 3.93
N VAL A 122 -27.59 0.99 3.24
CA VAL A 122 -27.27 -0.41 3.59
C VAL A 122 -25.93 -0.77 2.97
N LEU A 123 -24.89 -0.81 3.79
CA LEU A 123 -23.60 -1.39 3.40
C LEU A 123 -23.69 -2.90 3.63
N GLN A 124 -23.55 -3.67 2.54
CA GLN A 124 -23.41 -5.11 2.62
C GLN A 124 -21.92 -5.45 2.62
N TYR A 125 -21.49 -6.19 3.64
CA TYR A 125 -20.16 -6.77 3.74
C TYR A 125 -20.25 -8.22 3.25
N ALA A 126 -19.28 -8.64 2.43
CA ALA A 126 -19.14 -10.03 2.03
C ALA A 126 -18.51 -10.86 3.16
#